data_AF-G6AVL7-F1
#
_entry.id   AF-G6AVL7-F1
#
_cell.length_a   1.000
_cell.length_b   1.000
_cell.length_c   1.000
_cell.angle_alpha   90.00
_cell.angle_beta   90.00
_cell.angle_gamma   90.00
#
_symmetry.space_group_name_H-M   'P 1'
#
loop_
_entity.id
_entity.type
_entity.pdbx_description
1 polymer ?
#
loop_
_entity_poly.entity_id
_entity_poly.type
_entity_poly.pdbx_seq_one_letter_code
_entity_poly.pdbx_strand_id
1 'polypeptide(L)' 'MNTTEQQFSQLVRDNRSTIYAVCYMFSNDADEVADLFQEVLVKLWNGYETFHGKSDVKTWIYRVTLGSYNIVVFLT' A
#
# COMPACT_ATOMS: atom_id res chain seq x y z
N MET A 1 8.73 22.68 -1.64
CA MET A 1 8.26 21.31 -1.88
C MET A 1 8.42 20.54 -0.58
N ASN A 2 7.37 19.91 -0.06
CA ASN A 2 7.39 19.23 1.23
C ASN A 2 8.31 18.00 1.17
N THR A 3 9.27 17.92 2.08
CA THR A 3 10.21 16.79 2.19
C THR A 3 9.48 15.45 2.35
N THR A 4 8.35 15.45 3.06
CA THR A 4 7.50 14.26 3.29
C THR A 4 6.92 13.69 2.00
N GLU A 5 6.41 14.54 1.10
CA GLU A 5 5.85 14.11 -0.19
C GLU A 5 6.92 13.47 -1.07
N GLN A 6 8.14 14.02 -1.06
CA GLN A 6 9.27 13.48 -1.83
C GLN A 6 9.71 12.12 -1.26
N GLN A 7 9.83 12.00 0.06
CA GLN A 7 10.19 10.75 0.72
C GLN A 7 9.13 9.66 0.50
N PHE A 8 7.85 10.03 0.56
CA PHE A 8 6.76 9.11 0.22
C PHE A 8 6.79 8.69 -1.24
N SER A 9 6.96 9.64 -2.17
CA SER A 9 7.05 9.33 -3.60
C SER A 9 8.21 8.37 -3.89
N GLN A 10 9.36 8.55 -3.23
CA GLN A 10 10.49 7.64 -3.35
C GLN A 10 10.15 6.25 -2.79
N LEU A 11 9.54 6.18 -1.60
CA LEU A 11 9.11 4.91 -1.00
C LEU A 11 8.17 4.14 -1.93
N VAL A 12 7.18 4.83 -2.51
CA VAL A 12 6.22 4.23 -3.45
C VAL A 12 6.93 3.76 -4.71
N ARG A 13 7.86 4.54 -5.26
CA ARG A 13 8.65 4.15 -6.45
C ARG A 13 9.47 2.90 -6.18
N ASP A 14 10.17 2.85 -5.06
CA ASP A 14 11.05 1.73 -4.68
C ASP A 14 10.27 0.44 -4.42
N ASN A 15 9.00 0.55 -4.01
CA ASN A 15 8.15 -0.60 -3.68
C ASN A 15 7.00 -0.82 -4.68
N ARG A 16 7.01 -0.13 -5.82
CA ARG A 16 5.90 -0.16 -6.80
C ARG A 16 5.58 -1.57 -7.27
N SER A 17 6.60 -2.38 -7.55
CA SER A 17 6.44 -3.78 -7.97
C SER A 17 5.75 -4.63 -6.91
N THR A 18 6.14 -4.47 -5.64
CA THR A 18 5.50 -5.15 -4.51
C THR A 18 4.05 -4.72 -4.36
N ILE A 19 3.76 -3.42 -4.36
CA ILE A 19 2.39 -2.89 -4.22
C ILE A 19 1.52 -3.44 -5.35
N TYR A 20 2.01 -3.38 -6.60
CA TYR A 20 1.28 -3.88 -7.77
C TYR A 20 1.06 -5.40 -7.71
N ALA A 21 2.06 -6.18 -7.29
CA ALA A 21 1.92 -7.63 -7.14
C ALA A 21 0.88 -7.99 -6.08
N VAL A 22 0.83 -7.27 -4.97
CA VAL A 22 -0.22 -7.46 -3.95
C VAL A 22 -1.59 -7.12 -4.52
N CYS A 23 -1.70 -6.00 -5.24
CA CYS A 23 -2.98 -5.64 -5.87
C CYS A 23 -3.45 -6.70 -6.86
N TYR A 24 -2.55 -7.16 -7.73
CA TYR A 24 -2.81 -8.21 -8.71
C TYR A 24 -3.28 -9.53 -8.07
N MET A 25 -2.76 -9.90 -6.90
CA MET A 25 -3.19 -11.12 -6.20
C MET A 25 -4.64 -11.06 -5.68
N PHE A 26 -5.21 -9.86 -5.51
CA PHE A 26 -6.55 -9.66 -4.95
C PHE A 26 -7.59 -9.12 -5.96
N SER A 27 -7.20 -9.01 -7.23
CA SER A 27 -8.04 -8.47 -8.30
C SER A 27 -8.26 -9.52 -9.40
N ASN A 28 -9.41 -9.46 -10.07
CA ASN A 28 -9.78 -10.38 -11.14
C ASN A 28 -9.36 -9.90 -12.53
N ASP A 29 -9.23 -8.58 -12.72
CA ASP A 29 -8.85 -7.96 -13.98
C ASP A 29 -7.97 -6.72 -13.77
N ALA A 30 -7.49 -6.15 -14.88
CA ALA A 30 -6.56 -5.03 -14.86
C ALA A 30 -7.19 -3.72 -14.34
N ASP A 31 -8.50 -3.56 -14.48
CA ASP A 31 -9.23 -2.37 -14.03
C ASP A 31 -9.37 -2.42 -12.49
N GLU A 32 -9.74 -3.57 -11.93
CA GLU A 32 -9.75 -3.82 -10.49
C GLU A 32 -8.35 -3.62 -9.87
N VAL A 33 -7.28 -4.02 -10.56
CA VAL A 33 -5.90 -3.78 -10.09
C VAL A 33 -5.61 -2.28 -10.03
N ALA A 34 -6.02 -1.52 -11.05
CA ALA A 34 -5.77 -0.09 -11.11
C ALA A 34 -6.52 0.66 -9.99
N ASP A 35 -7.78 0.31 -9.75
CA ASP A 35 -8.61 0.89 -8.69
C ASP A 35 -8.04 0.59 -7.31
N LEU A 36 -7.70 -0.68 -7.06
CA LEU A 36 -7.11 -1.10 -5.80
C LEU A 36 -5.75 -0.44 -5.56
N PHE A 37 -4.93 -0.35 -6.60
CA PHE A 37 -3.62 0.30 -6.50
C PHE A 37 -3.77 1.76 -6.06
N GLN A 38 -4.74 2.49 -6.60
CA GLN A 38 -5.01 3.86 -6.16
C GLN A 38 -5.48 3.92 -4.71
N GLU A 39 -6.40 3.04 -4.30
CA GLU A 39 -6.89 3.00 -2.91
C GLU A 39 -5.76 2.72 -1.91
N VAL A 40 -4.89 1.76 -2.24
CA VAL A 40 -3.72 1.42 -1.43
C VAL A 40 -2.78 2.62 -1.32
N LEU A 41 -2.51 3.34 -2.40
CA LEU A 41 -1.67 4.54 -2.36
C LEU A 41 -2.24 5.62 -1.43
N VAL A 42 -3.55 5.86 -1.46
CA VAL A 42 -4.21 6.82 -0.57
C VAL A 42 -4.07 6.41 0.89
N LYS A 43 -4.27 5.12 1.21
CA LYS A 43 -4.11 4.64 2.59
C LYS A 43 -2.66 4.63 3.07
N LEU A 44 -1.71 4.31 2.18
CA LEU A 44 -0.30 4.43 2.49
C LEU A 44 0.06 5.87 2.80
N TRP A 45 -0.44 6.84 2.01
CA TRP A 45 -0.22 8.27 2.27
C TRP A 45 -0.80 8.69 3.62
N ASN A 46 -2.05 8.35 3.90
CA ASN A 46 -2.71 8.67 5.18
C ASN A 46 -2.01 8.01 6.38
N GLY A 47 -1.40 6.84 6.20
CA GLY A 47 -0.64 6.14 7.23
C GLY A 47 0.83 6.55 7.31
N TYR A 48 1.36 7.26 6.31
CA TYR A 48 2.79 7.51 6.16
C TYR A 48 3.38 8.31 7.32
N GLU A 49 2.65 9.35 7.77
CA GLU A 49 3.05 10.17 8.91
C GLU A 49 3.23 9.34 10.19
N THR A 50 2.43 8.28 10.37
CA THR A 50 2.47 7.42 11.56
C THR A 50 3.43 6.23 11.44
N PHE A 51 3.82 5.85 10.21
CA PHE A 51 4.66 4.70 9.95
C PHE A 51 6.07 4.86 10.56
N HIS A 52 6.62 6.08 10.53
CA HIS A 52 7.91 6.46 11.15
C HIS A 52 9.07 5.44 10.97
N GLY A 53 9.04 4.58 9.95
CA GLY A 53 10.03 3.52 9.75
C GLY A 53 10.10 2.46 10.86
N LYS A 54 9.06 2.30 11.69
CA LYS A 54 9.08 1.38 12.85
C LYS A 54 9.02 -0.11 12.48
N SER A 55 8.82 -0.43 11.21
CA SER A 55 8.75 -1.81 10.67
C SER A 55 9.24 -1.82 9.22
N ASP A 56 9.55 -3.00 8.68
CA ASP A 56 9.92 -3.14 7.26
C ASP A 56 8.81 -2.58 6.36
N VAL A 57 9.20 -1.81 5.34
CA VAL A 57 8.28 -1.13 4.43
C VAL A 57 7.36 -2.12 3.72
N LYS A 58 7.86 -3.32 3.36
CA LYS A 58 7.05 -4.36 2.72
C LYS A 58 6.00 -4.87 3.69
N THR A 59 6.38 -5.18 4.93
CA THR A 59 5.41 -5.61 5.97
C THR A 59 4.30 -4.59 6.17
N TRP A 60 4.63 -3.30 6.16
CA TRP A 60 3.64 -2.24 6.26
C TRP A 60 2.73 -2.15 5.03
N ILE A 61 3.28 -2.25 3.82
CA ILE A 61 2.50 -2.29 2.58
C ILE A 61 1.53 -3.46 2.57
N TYR A 62 1.97 -4.66 2.94
CA TYR A 62 1.10 -5.83 3.07
C TYR A 62 -0.03 -5.56 4.06
N ARG A 63 0.29 -5.03 5.25
CA ARG A 63 -0.72 -4.72 6.28
C ARG A 63 -1.77 -3.71 5.82
N VAL A 64 -1.35 -2.64 5.14
CA VAL A 64 -2.25 -1.59 4.64
C VAL A 64 -3.14 -2.12 3.52
N THR A 65 -2.57 -2.92 2.60
CA THR A 65 -3.33 -3.50 1.48
C THR A 65 -4.34 -4.55 1.93
N LEU A 66 -3.94 -5.41 2.89
CA LEU A 66 -4.82 -6.41 3.51
C LEU A 66 -5.90 -5.79 4.40
N GLY A 67 -5.70 -4.56 4.89
CA GLY A 67 -6.74 -3.80 5.60
C GLY A 67 -7.71 -3.08 4.66
N SER A 68 -7.38 -2.94 3.37
CA SER A 68 -8.31 -2.39 2.37
C SER A 68 -9.40 -3.36 1.99
N TYR A 69 -9.01 -4.60 1.72
CA TYR A 69 -9.98 -5.68 1.76
C TYR A 69 -10.34 -5.91 3.22
N ASN A 70 -11.60 -6.16 3.54
CA ASN A 70 -11.97 -6.62 4.86
C ASN A 70 -11.50 -8.08 5.07
N ILE A 71 -10.19 -8.37 4.93
CA ILE A 71 -9.58 -9.69 5.11
C ILE A 71 -9.26 -9.97 6.58
N VAL A 72 -9.53 -9.01 7.47
CA VAL A 72 -9.44 -9.23 8.93
C VAL A 72 -10.43 -10.31 9.41
N VAL A 73 -11.43 -10.71 8.62
CA VAL A 73 -12.38 -11.78 8.97
C VAL A 73 -11.86 -13.20 8.67
N PHE A 74 -10.69 -13.38 8.02
CA PHE A 74 -10.16 -14.72 7.74
C PHE A 74 -9.10 -15.22 8.74
N LEU A 75 -8.77 -14.44 9.77
CA LEU A 75 -7.83 -14.84 10.84
C LEU A 75 -8.35 -14.51 12.25
N THR A 76 -9.67 -14.53 12.47
CA THR A 76 -10.29 -14.62 13.80
C THR A 76 -11.44 -15.61 13.75
#